data_AF-A0A0D2XAW7-F1
#
_entry.id   AF-A0A0D2XAW7-F1
#
_cell.length_a   1.000
_cell.length_b   1.000
_cell.length_c   1.000
_cell.angle_alpha   90.00
_cell.angle_beta   90.00
_cell.angle_gamma   90.00
#
_symmetry.space_group_name_H-M   'P 1'
#
loop_
_entity.id
_entity.type
_entity.pdbx_description
1 polymer ?
#
loop_
_entity_poly.entity_id
_entity_poly.type
_entity_poly.pdbx_seq_one_letter_code
_entity_poly.pdbx_strand_id
1 'polypeptide(L)'
;MSTTEQKNTTEPVDKEAIRELINELEHKLDALYTLSDEVNRGILESKDALESVREKRVKVLRARLDRIFQQWNIGSLTSNHHPYVTSELCAFDAEYSFRSTQNQSQNPGPGPGSSQAQT
;
A
#
# COMPACT_ATOMS: atom_id res chain seq x y z
N MET A 1 -50.47 -27.04 -40.70
CA MET A 1 -49.51 -26.74 -39.61
C MET A 1 -48.14 -26.61 -40.26
N SER A 2 -47.70 -25.38 -40.57
CA SER A 2 -46.37 -25.15 -41.18
C SER A 2 -45.36 -24.89 -40.09
N THR A 3 -44.36 -25.76 -39.96
CA THR A 3 -43.21 -25.57 -39.09
C THR A 3 -42.29 -24.53 -39.71
N THR A 4 -42.24 -23.34 -39.12
CA THR A 4 -41.26 -22.32 -39.50
C THR A 4 -39.95 -22.64 -38.79
N GLU A 5 -38.98 -23.17 -39.52
CA GLU A 5 -37.62 -23.35 -39.01
C GLU A 5 -37.02 -21.96 -38.74
N GLN A 6 -36.83 -21.63 -37.46
CA GLN A 6 -36.01 -20.49 -37.07
C GLN A 6 -34.56 -20.81 -37.41
N LYS A 7 -34.11 -20.32 -38.56
CA LYS A 7 -32.70 -20.29 -38.92
C LYS A 7 -31.98 -19.38 -37.92
N ASN A 8 -31.30 -19.97 -36.94
CA ASN A 8 -30.36 -19.26 -36.08
C ASN A 8 -29.20 -18.77 -36.95
N THR A 9 -29.35 -17.58 -37.53
CA THR A 9 -28.24 -16.85 -38.17
C THR A 9 -27.41 -16.23 -37.06
N THR A 10 -26.47 -16.99 -36.51
CA THR A 10 -25.37 -16.43 -35.73
C THR A 10 -24.49 -15.69 -36.72
N GLU A 11 -24.49 -14.35 -36.67
CA GLU A 11 -23.56 -13.54 -37.45
C GLU A 11 -22.12 -14.00 -37.18
N PRO A 12 -21.25 -14.04 -38.21
CA PRO A 12 -19.86 -14.37 -38.00
C PRO A 12 -19.22 -13.30 -37.11
N VAL A 13 -18.76 -13.72 -35.94
CA VAL A 13 -18.01 -12.87 -35.02
C VAL A 13 -16.75 -12.35 -35.73
N ASP A 14 -16.62 -11.03 -35.81
CA ASP A 14 -15.44 -10.37 -36.37
C ASP A 14 -14.23 -10.58 -35.44
N LYS A 15 -13.38 -11.53 -35.82
CA LYS A 15 -12.20 -11.91 -35.04
C LYS A 15 -11.16 -10.81 -34.98
N GLU A 16 -11.14 -9.89 -35.95
CA GLU A 16 -10.15 -8.81 -35.97
C GLU A 16 -10.56 -7.69 -35.01
N ALA A 17 -11.84 -7.32 -35.00
CA ALA A 17 -12.38 -6.40 -34.00
C ALA A 17 -12.16 -6.90 -32.56
N ILE A 18 -12.26 -8.22 -32.32
CA ILE A 18 -11.95 -8.81 -31.01
C ILE A 18 -10.47 -8.67 -30.66
N ARG A 19 -9.54 -8.87 -31.61
CA ARG A 19 -8.11 -8.71 -31.36
C ARG A 19 -7.73 -7.27 -31.05
N GLU A 20 -8.30 -6.31 -31.78
CA GLU A 20 -8.10 -4.89 -31.51
C GLU A 20 -8.58 -4.52 -30.12
N LEU A 21 -9.76 -5.01 -29.71
CA LEU A 21 -10.28 -4.80 -28.36
C LEU A 21 -9.37 -5.41 -27.29
N ILE A 22 -8.84 -6.62 -27.50
CA ILE A 22 -7.89 -7.24 -26.56
C ILE A 22 -6.63 -6.38 -26.41
N ASN A 23 -6.04 -5.95 -27.52
CA ASN A 23 -4.84 -5.11 -27.49
C ASN A 23 -5.10 -3.76 -26.77
N GLU A 24 -6.26 -3.14 -27.00
CA GLU A 24 -6.64 -1.91 -26.31
C GLU A 24 -6.80 -2.13 -24.80
N LEU A 25 -7.41 -3.25 -24.39
CA LEU A 25 -7.57 -3.60 -22.99
C LEU A 25 -6.24 -3.91 -22.31
N GLU A 26 -5.33 -4.60 -22.99
CA GLU A 26 -3.97 -4.85 -22.49
C GLU A 26 -3.20 -3.54 -22.28
N HIS A 27 -3.25 -2.62 -23.24
CA HIS A 27 -2.63 -1.31 -23.07
C HIS A 27 -3.25 -0.50 -21.92
N LYS A 28 -4.57 -0.54 -21.76
CA LYS A 28 -5.24 0.13 -20.62
C LYS A 28 -4.84 -0.49 -19.29
N LEU A 29 -4.65 -1.81 -19.24
CA LEU A 29 -4.20 -2.50 -18.05
C LEU A 29 -2.78 -2.07 -17.64
N ASP A 30 -1.86 -1.97 -18.61
CA ASP A 30 -0.50 -1.47 -18.36
C ASP A 30 -0.48 -0.01 -17.88
N ALA A 31 -1.33 0.83 -18.48
CA ALA A 31 -1.49 2.21 -18.05
C ALA A 31 -2.04 2.30 -16.61
N LEU A 32 -2.96 1.42 -16.23
CA LEU A 32 -3.49 1.36 -14.86
C LEU A 32 -2.45 0.90 -13.85
N TYR A 33 -1.60 -0.07 -14.21
CA TYR A 33 -0.48 -0.47 -13.34
C TYR A 33 0.51 0.69 -13.14
N THR A 34 0.87 1.39 -14.22
CA THR A 34 1.74 2.57 -14.13
C THR A 34 1.14 3.65 -13.24
N LEU A 35 -0.14 3.95 -13.42
CA LEU A 35 -0.86 4.93 -12.59
C LEU A 35 -0.90 4.52 -11.11
N SER A 36 -1.14 3.23 -10.83
CA SER A 36 -1.12 2.70 -9.47
C SER A 36 0.23 2.90 -8.80
N ASP A 37 1.33 2.63 -9.52
CA ASP A 37 2.69 2.81 -8.99
C ASP A 37 3.00 4.29 -8.71
N GLU A 38 2.57 5.20 -9.59
CA GLU A 38 2.75 6.64 -9.41
C GLU A 38 1.97 7.17 -8.20
N VAL A 39 0.72 6.72 -8.01
CA VAL A 39 -0.10 7.09 -6.85
C VAL A 39 0.54 6.57 -5.55
N ASN A 40 0.98 5.31 -5.53
CA ASN A 40 1.64 4.72 -4.36
C ASN A 40 2.93 5.47 -4.00
N ARG A 41 3.74 5.83 -5.01
CA ARG A 41 4.92 6.67 -4.81
C ARG A 41 4.55 8.03 -4.23
N GLY A 42 3.55 8.70 -4.79
CA GLY A 42 3.11 10.02 -4.31
C GLY A 42 2.59 9.99 -2.87
N ILE A 43 1.88 8.92 -2.46
CA ILE A 43 1.44 8.72 -1.08
C ILE A 43 2.65 8.58 -0.14
N LEU A 44 3.63 7.76 -0.52
CA LEU A 44 4.83 7.52 0.30
C LEU A 44 5.65 8.81 0.47
N GLU A 45 5.90 9.54 -0.61
CA GLU A 45 6.61 10.83 -0.58
C GLU A 45 5.87 11.86 0.28
N SER A 46 4.54 11.90 0.21
CA SER A 46 3.71 12.79 1.02
C SER A 46 3.77 12.42 2.51
N LYS A 47 3.77 11.13 2.84
CA LYS A 47 3.92 10.61 4.21
C LYS A 47 5.26 11.06 4.81
N ASP A 48 6.35 10.90 4.06
CA ASP A 48 7.69 11.30 4.51
C ASP A 48 7.80 12.82 4.70
N ALA A 49 7.24 13.61 3.77
CA ALA A 49 7.21 15.07 3.89
C ALA A 49 6.43 15.53 5.13
N LEU A 50 5.28 14.89 5.40
CA LEU A 50 4.44 15.19 6.56
C LEU A 50 5.16 14.82 7.87
N GLU A 51 5.82 13.68 7.94
CA GLU A 51 6.60 13.28 9.11
C GLU A 51 7.76 14.25 9.36
N SER A 52 8.46 14.70 8.32
CA SER A 52 9.52 15.71 8.45
C SER A 52 8.99 17.05 9.02
N VAL A 53 7.85 17.53 8.53
CA VAL A 53 7.22 18.76 9.06
C VAL A 53 6.82 18.57 10.52
N ARG A 54 6.25 17.42 10.83
CA ARG A 54 5.81 17.05 12.18
C ARG A 54 6.97 17.03 13.16
N GLU A 55 8.07 16.34 12.84
CA GLU A 55 9.29 16.30 13.66
C GLU A 55 9.85 17.70 13.93
N LYS A 56 9.96 18.53 12.88
CA LYS A 56 10.43 19.92 13.00
C LYS A 56 9.55 20.73 13.93
N ARG A 57 8.23 20.66 13.78
CA ARG A 57 7.27 21.39 14.63
C ARG A 57 7.35 20.93 16.08
N VAL A 58 7.42 19.62 16.32
CA VAL A 58 7.54 19.06 17.68
C VAL A 58 8.83 19.55 18.34
N LYS A 59 9.96 19.52 17.63
CA LYS A 59 11.24 20.01 18.14
C LYS A 59 11.19 21.49 18.53
N VAL A 60 10.61 22.33 17.67
CA VAL A 60 10.45 23.78 17.94
C VAL A 60 9.55 24.02 19.14
N LEU A 61 8.41 23.32 19.23
CA LEU A 61 7.49 23.47 20.36
C LEU A 61 8.14 23.02 21.67
N ARG A 62 8.87 21.89 21.66
CA ARG A 62 9.57 21.40 22.85
C ARG A 62 10.62 22.40 23.33
N ALA A 63 11.45 22.92 22.43
CA ALA A 63 12.44 23.94 22.77
C ALA A 63 11.82 25.23 23.35
N ARG A 64 10.66 25.66 22.80
CA ARG A 64 9.92 26.81 23.33
C ARG A 64 9.38 26.55 24.74
N LEU A 65 8.80 25.38 24.97
CA LEU A 65 8.29 24.98 26.29
C LEU A 65 9.42 24.87 27.31
N ASP A 66 10.55 24.25 26.95
CA ASP A 66 11.72 24.13 27.82
C ASP A 66 12.24 25.51 28.27
N ARG A 67 12.26 26.49 27.36
CA ARG A 67 12.64 27.88 27.69
C ARG A 67 11.67 28.51 28.70
N ILE A 68 10.36 28.30 28.54
CA ILE A 68 9.35 28.83 29.48
C ILE A 68 9.53 28.18 30.86
N PHE A 69 9.75 26.86 30.91
CA PHE A 69 9.95 26.17 32.19
C PHE A 69 11.21 26.62 32.91
N GLN A 70 12.32 26.83 32.18
CA GLN A 70 13.53 27.41 32.74
C GLN A 70 13.26 28.82 33.30
N GLN A 71 12.50 29.65 32.60
CA GLN A 71 12.15 31.00 33.07
C GLN A 71 11.27 30.99 34.33
N TRP A 72 10.36 30.02 34.46
CA TRP A 72 9.40 29.93 35.56
C TRP A 72 9.86 28.97 36.68
N ASN A 73 11.08 28.43 36.58
CA ASN A 73 11.64 27.43 37.50
C ASN A 73 10.74 26.21 37.69
N ILE A 74 10.08 25.78 36.61
CA ILE A 74 9.22 24.59 36.54
C ILE A 74 10.09 23.42 36.07
N GLY A 75 9.89 22.23 36.65
CA GLY A 75 10.58 21.01 36.19
C GLY A 75 10.29 20.72 34.71
N SER A 76 11.27 20.14 34.00
CA SER A 76 11.12 19.81 32.56
C SER A 76 9.96 18.84 32.32
N LEU A 77 9.29 18.96 31.17
CA LEU A 77 8.28 17.99 30.73
C LEU A 77 8.95 16.64 30.44
N THR A 78 8.82 15.71 31.38
CA THR A 78 9.17 14.30 31.24
C THR A 78 8.11 13.55 30.42
N SER A 79 7.67 14.11 29.30
CA SER A 79 6.74 13.40 28.45
C SER A 79 7.46 12.78 27.26
N ASN A 80 7.61 11.45 27.35
CA ASN A 80 7.85 10.57 26.21
C ASN A 80 6.49 10.24 25.56
N HIS A 81 5.69 11.24 25.20
CA HIS A 81 4.53 10.98 24.35
C HIS A 81 5.04 10.49 23.00
N HIS A 82 5.11 9.17 22.89
CA HIS A 82 5.26 8.53 21.60
C HIS A 82 4.00 8.89 20.83
N PRO A 83 4.16 9.52 19.67
CA PRO A 83 3.00 9.98 18.96
C PRO A 83 2.19 8.80 18.48
N TYR A 84 0.97 8.69 18.98
CA TYR A 84 -0.04 7.83 18.41
C TYR A 84 -0.41 8.40 17.04
N VAL A 85 0.29 7.93 16.01
CA VAL A 85 -0.32 7.87 14.69
C VAL A 85 -1.38 6.78 14.85
N THR A 86 -2.66 7.15 14.85
CA THR A 86 -3.74 6.18 14.85
C THR A 86 -3.47 5.20 13.71
N SER A 87 -3.24 3.94 14.08
CA SER A 87 -2.86 2.84 13.18
C SER A 87 -3.86 2.61 12.04
N GLU A 88 -5.00 3.31 12.04
CA GLU A 88 -6.02 3.28 11.00
C GLU A 88 -5.53 3.85 9.65
N LEU A 89 -4.56 4.78 9.65
CA LEU A 89 -3.90 5.23 8.41
C LEU A 89 -2.83 4.25 7.88
N CYS A 90 -2.30 3.37 8.75
CA CYS A 90 -1.37 2.30 8.37
C CYS A 90 -2.10 0.99 8.01
N ALA A 91 -3.40 0.86 8.26
CA ALA A 91 -4.18 -0.32 7.85
C ALA A 91 -4.30 -0.44 6.32
N PHE A 92 -4.06 0.65 5.58
CA PHE A 92 -3.94 0.61 4.12
C PHE A 92 -2.75 -0.23 3.64
N ASP A 93 -1.64 -0.24 4.41
CA ASP A 93 -0.43 -1.02 4.08
C ASP A 93 -0.66 -2.54 4.27
N ALA A 94 -1.58 -2.94 5.16
CA ALA A 94 -1.84 -4.34 5.48
C ALA A 94 -2.76 -5.05 4.47
N GLU A 95 -3.73 -4.32 3.89
CA GLU A 95 -4.68 -4.92 2.95
C GLU A 95 -4.10 -5.00 1.51
N TYR A 96 -3.20 -4.09 1.13
CA TYR A 96 -2.58 -4.10 -0.20
C TYR A 96 -1.32 -4.98 -0.31
N SER A 97 -0.58 -5.19 0.79
CA SER A 97 0.58 -6.10 0.80
C SER A 97 0.19 -7.59 0.67
N PHE A 98 -1.07 -7.95 0.92
CA PHE A 98 -1.52 -9.35 0.82
C PHE A 98 -1.55 -9.89 -0.63
N ARG A 99 -1.63 -9.01 -1.64
CA ARG A 99 -1.73 -9.45 -3.05
C ARG A 99 -0.39 -9.69 -3.74
N SER A 100 0.72 -9.17 -3.22
CA SER A 100 2.05 -9.34 -3.87
C SER A 100 2.77 -10.61 -3.45
N THR A 101 2.50 -11.18 -2.26
CA THR A 101 3.19 -12.38 -1.78
C THR A 101 2.50 -13.70 -2.12
N GLN A 102 1.30 -13.68 -2.70
CA GLN A 102 0.55 -14.92 -3.00
C GLN A 102 1.01 -15.64 -4.27
N ASN A 103 1.97 -15.09 -5.03
CA ASN A 103 2.50 -15.71 -6.26
C ASN A 103 3.97 -16.16 -6.17
N GLN A 104 4.59 -16.19 -4.99
CA GLN A 104 5.84 -16.93 -4.82
C GLN A 104 5.57 -18.33 -4.27
N SER A 105 5.44 -19.21 -5.25
CA SER A 105 5.43 -20.67 -5.17
C SER A 105 6.33 -21.24 -4.06
N GLN A 106 5.69 -22.12 -3.29
CA GLN A 106 6.18 -23.27 -2.55
C GLN A 106 7.61 -23.74 -2.89
N ASN A 107 8.47 -23.79 -1.87
CA ASN A 107 9.54 -24.78 -1.75
C ASN A 107 9.75 -25.10 -0.25
N PRO A 108 9.46 -26.32 0.23
CA PRO A 108 9.78 -26.72 1.60
C PRO A 108 11.22 -27.25 1.68
N GLY A 109 12.06 -26.62 2.49
CA GLY A 109 13.46 -27.02 2.77
C GLY A 109 13.84 -26.71 4.23
N PRO A 110 14.75 -27.49 4.84
CA PRO A 110 14.53 -28.08 6.16
C PRO A 110 14.76 -27.12 7.33
N GLY A 111 13.92 -27.27 8.36
CA GLY A 111 13.98 -26.47 9.58
C GLY A 111 15.27 -26.69 10.39
N PRO A 112 15.69 -25.71 11.21
CA PRO A 112 16.79 -25.90 12.13
C PRO A 112 16.32 -26.75 13.31
N GLY A 113 16.91 -27.94 13.39
CA GLY A 113 16.74 -28.85 14.52
C GLY A 113 17.21 -28.23 15.83
N SER A 114 16.43 -28.48 16.87
CA SER A 114 16.80 -28.31 18.26
C SER A 114 18.11 -29.03 18.56
N SER A 115 19.06 -28.34 19.19
CA SER A 115 20.12 -29.00 19.96
C SER A 115 20.41 -28.17 21.20
N GLN A 116 19.85 -28.65 22.31
CA GLN A 116 20.40 -28.43 23.64
C GLN A 116 21.85 -28.92 23.64
N ALA A 117 22.77 -28.11 24.16
CA ALA A 117 23.97 -28.61 24.81
C ALA A 117 24.29 -27.69 25.98
N GLN A 118 24.19 -28.27 27.17
CA GLN A 118 24.66 -27.73 28.45
C GLN A 118 26.18 -27.63 28.42
N THR A 119 26.74 -26.59 29.02
CA THR A 119 27.85 -26.69 29.98
C THR A 119 27.92 -25.45 30.84
#